data_AF-A0A8H4VID5-F1
#
_entry.id   AF-A0A8H4VID5-F1
#
_cell.length_a   1.000
_cell.length_b   1.000
_cell.length_c   1.000
_cell.angle_alpha   90.00
_cell.angle_beta   90.00
_cell.angle_gamma   90.00
#
_symmetry.space_group_name_H-M   'P 1'
#
loop_
_entity.id
_entity.type
_entity.pdbx_description
1 polymer ?
#
loop_
_entity_poly.entity_id
_entity_poly.type
_entity_poly.pdbx_seq_one_letter_code
_entity_poly.pdbx_strand_id
1 'polypeptide(L)'
;MMLPFVLLSTLLPLLVVAQDGSISGPTSSSQAAGYSCDPNKCKLPTCNCASTSPPGGLKPSDVPQFIVFTADDAIQSYTLDAVNQFLAQRKNPNGCPPKMTYFTSLSFTNYTLVTDWYVAGNEIADHTMTHVGTPPADEINGNLIALNALAGIPLSDIKGFRAPFLNYSVDTLKLLAQSAFTYDSSAAASIPVDDPDTDAFWPYTLDNGMANDCLEVPGSCKGEPKLPGFWEIPMYAFFDNRGVAGPHLMDPWLDAANGQSTVDDAATLDYMKKTFTAHYNGNRQPIGLYTHPIHLSLTYPGVNAPKSTIAMINNFLDWAQEQQNVWIVSNEQLLEWVKNPVPVSQLNDFVPLKCSSPNVDASMKICNGVPQNENGLLSHCAFSDFPFYTCYGCPSEQPSPANPNPPQATSSAPARHRLPTNCSTPFWDPIDGKCVCNSDSCKFTDLSRPIGPNGANLTGGGTGSDFNPSAADAGPSYVPFNGAAVSSRLPQGVWSAVLLGSVGAVLGALGVISRL
;
A
#
# COMPACT_ATOMS: atom_id res chain seq x y z
N MET A 1 36.47 -33.45 -30.56
CA MET A 1 35.05 -33.44 -30.97
C MET A 1 34.22 -33.53 -29.69
N MET A 2 33.85 -32.38 -29.13
CA MET A 2 33.17 -32.27 -27.83
C MET A 2 31.72 -31.84 -28.06
N LEU A 3 30.78 -32.63 -27.54
CA LEU A 3 29.34 -32.36 -27.50
C LEU A 3 29.04 -31.20 -26.54
N PRO A 4 28.09 -30.30 -26.85
CA PRO A 4 27.56 -29.37 -25.87
C PRO A 4 26.37 -29.98 -25.11
N PHE A 5 26.39 -29.77 -23.80
CA PHE A 5 25.29 -29.97 -22.88
C PHE A 5 24.13 -29.03 -23.20
N VAL A 6 23.03 -29.56 -23.74
CA VAL A 6 21.70 -28.92 -23.66
C VAL A 6 20.69 -30.06 -23.47
N LEU A 7 20.01 -30.03 -22.32
CA LEU A 7 18.72 -30.66 -21.96
C LEU A 7 18.79 -31.18 -20.53
N LEU A 8 18.56 -30.29 -19.57
CA LEU A 8 17.97 -30.67 -18.29
C LEU A 8 17.23 -29.46 -17.69
N SER A 9 16.13 -29.06 -18.33
CA SER A 9 15.22 -28.03 -17.79
C SER A 9 13.79 -28.24 -18.27
N THR A 10 13.33 -29.49 -18.25
CA THR A 10 11.93 -29.85 -18.45
C THR A 10 11.54 -30.86 -17.38
N LEU A 11 10.44 -30.55 -16.67
CA LEU A 11 9.74 -31.35 -15.65
C LEU A 11 10.18 -31.13 -14.19
N LEU A 12 9.75 -30.01 -13.63
CA LEU A 12 8.92 -30.10 -12.43
C LEU A 12 7.55 -29.51 -12.76
N PRO A 13 6.43 -30.23 -12.54
CA PRO A 13 5.16 -29.54 -12.42
C PRO A 13 5.32 -28.58 -11.24
N LEU A 14 5.00 -27.31 -11.46
CA LEU A 14 4.78 -26.35 -10.39
C LEU A 14 3.69 -26.94 -9.49
N LEU A 15 4.11 -27.65 -8.45
CA LEU A 15 3.41 -27.62 -7.18
C LEU A 15 3.43 -26.15 -6.79
N VAL A 16 2.38 -25.42 -7.17
CA VAL A 16 2.02 -24.16 -6.53
C VAL A 16 1.67 -24.53 -5.11
N VAL A 17 2.71 -24.71 -4.28
CA VAL A 17 2.57 -24.45 -2.86
C VAL A 17 2.51 -22.92 -2.83
N ALA A 18 1.30 -22.38 -2.73
CA ALA A 18 1.13 -20.96 -2.45
C ALA A 18 1.88 -20.69 -1.14
N GLN A 19 3.04 -20.02 -1.23
CA GLN A 19 3.96 -19.85 -0.10
C GLN A 19 4.24 -18.38 0.19
N ASP A 20 3.29 -17.52 -0.17
CA ASP A 20 3.34 -16.09 0.13
C ASP A 20 2.36 -15.84 1.28
N GLY A 21 2.90 -15.57 2.48
CA GLY A 21 2.11 -15.13 3.64
C GLY A 21 1.25 -16.20 4.34
N SER A 22 1.50 -17.50 4.13
CA SER A 22 0.82 -18.55 4.90
C SER A 22 1.23 -18.50 6.38
N ILE A 23 0.25 -18.61 7.27
CA ILE A 23 0.43 -18.60 8.72
C ILE A 23 -0.18 -19.87 9.33
N SER A 24 0.43 -20.41 10.38
CA SER A 24 0.01 -21.69 10.99
C SER A 24 -0.43 -21.57 12.45
N GLY A 25 -0.58 -20.36 12.97
CA GLY A 25 -0.96 -20.09 14.35
C GLY A 25 -0.79 -18.60 14.73
N PRO A 26 -0.83 -18.28 16.04
CA PRO A 26 -0.58 -16.93 16.52
C PRO A 26 0.82 -16.44 16.15
N THR A 27 0.89 -15.24 15.59
CA THR A 27 2.11 -14.49 15.30
C THR A 27 2.42 -13.46 16.39
N SER A 28 1.49 -13.23 17.33
CA SER A 28 1.67 -12.36 18.49
C SER A 28 1.11 -13.00 19.76
N SER A 29 1.41 -12.38 20.91
CA SER A 29 0.74 -12.65 22.20
C SER A 29 0.87 -11.40 23.08
N SER A 30 -0.04 -11.22 24.05
CA SER A 30 -0.01 -10.07 24.98
C SER A 30 1.36 -9.94 25.69
N GLN A 31 1.95 -11.06 26.11
CA GLN A 31 3.27 -11.11 26.74
C GLN A 31 4.42 -10.79 25.78
N ALA A 32 4.38 -11.30 24.54
CA ALA A 32 5.42 -11.00 23.55
C ALA A 32 5.35 -9.54 23.11
N ALA A 33 4.13 -9.03 22.89
CA ALA A 33 3.88 -7.65 22.52
C ALA A 33 4.37 -6.68 23.59
N GLY A 34 4.03 -6.93 24.86
CA GLY A 34 4.38 -6.01 25.95
C GLY A 34 3.96 -4.56 25.64
N TYR A 35 2.89 -4.40 24.85
CA TYR A 35 2.49 -3.11 24.28
C TYR A 35 1.84 -2.25 25.35
N SER A 36 2.21 -0.97 25.39
CA SER A 36 1.64 0.00 26.31
C SER A 36 1.48 1.34 25.61
N CYS A 37 0.26 1.87 25.65
CA CYS A 37 -0.09 3.15 25.04
C CYS A 37 -0.95 3.95 26.01
N ASP A 38 -0.65 5.23 26.18
CA ASP A 38 -1.50 6.15 26.93
C ASP A 38 -2.51 6.79 25.96
N PRO A 39 -3.79 6.37 25.97
CA PRO A 39 -4.80 6.89 25.06
C PRO A 39 -5.13 8.35 25.32
N ASN A 40 -4.67 8.96 26.43
CA ASN A 40 -4.82 10.39 26.67
C ASN A 40 -3.77 11.23 25.94
N LYS A 41 -2.63 10.63 25.58
CA LYS A 41 -1.55 11.28 24.82
C LYS A 41 -1.62 10.95 23.33
N CYS A 42 -1.89 9.70 22.99
CA CYS A 42 -2.05 9.26 21.63
C CYS A 42 -3.47 9.55 21.15
N LYS A 43 -3.64 10.59 20.32
CA LYS A 43 -4.95 11.08 19.86
C LYS A 43 -5.00 11.20 18.34
N LEU A 44 -6.15 10.82 17.79
CA LEU A 44 -6.51 11.03 16.40
C LEU A 44 -6.52 12.53 16.05
N PRO A 45 -6.21 12.92 14.80
CA PRO A 45 -5.94 12.05 13.64
C PRO A 45 -4.49 11.59 13.51
N THR A 46 -3.58 12.04 14.37
CA THR A 46 -2.13 11.82 14.19
C THR A 46 -1.58 10.60 14.92
N CYS A 47 -2.29 10.08 15.93
CA CYS A 47 -1.88 8.91 16.70
C CYS A 47 -3.10 8.07 17.09
N ASN A 48 -3.01 6.75 16.92
CA ASN A 48 -3.99 5.81 17.45
C ASN A 48 -3.28 4.65 18.16
N CYS A 49 -3.76 4.26 19.35
CA CYS A 49 -3.21 3.10 20.05
C CYS A 49 -3.70 1.80 19.39
N ALA A 50 -2.85 0.77 19.34
CA ALA A 50 -3.32 -0.60 19.08
C ALA A 50 -4.42 -0.95 20.10
N SER A 51 -5.61 -1.24 19.58
CA SER A 51 -6.83 -1.42 20.37
C SER A 51 -7.84 -2.24 19.59
N THR A 52 -8.54 -3.13 20.27
CA THR A 52 -9.68 -3.88 19.72
C THR A 52 -10.95 -3.03 19.68
N SER A 53 -11.01 -1.96 20.48
CA SER A 53 -12.15 -1.03 20.49
C SER A 53 -12.12 -0.08 19.28
N PRO A 54 -13.28 0.27 18.70
CA PRO A 54 -13.35 1.16 17.55
C PRO A 54 -12.68 2.54 17.77
N PRO A 55 -12.03 3.11 16.74
CA PRO A 55 -11.48 4.46 16.79
C PRO A 55 -12.53 5.51 17.17
N GLY A 56 -12.09 6.58 17.84
CA GLY A 56 -12.96 7.68 18.25
C GLY A 56 -13.92 7.36 19.40
N GLY A 57 -13.84 6.16 20.00
CA GLY A 57 -14.73 5.76 21.10
C GLY A 57 -16.18 5.52 20.65
N LEU A 58 -16.37 5.22 19.36
CA LEU A 58 -17.67 4.85 18.82
C LEU A 58 -18.16 3.53 19.42
N LYS A 59 -19.48 3.42 19.60
CA LYS A 59 -20.10 2.14 19.95
C LYS A 59 -20.02 1.21 18.74
N PRO A 60 -19.76 -0.10 18.90
CA PRO A 60 -19.73 -1.02 17.77
C PRO A 60 -20.97 -0.98 16.87
N SER A 61 -22.16 -0.73 17.43
CA SER A 61 -23.41 -0.58 16.66
C SER A 61 -23.44 0.61 15.68
N ASP A 62 -22.58 1.61 15.91
CA ASP A 62 -22.48 2.83 15.12
C ASP A 62 -21.33 2.77 14.11
N VAL A 63 -20.57 1.66 14.07
CA VAL A 63 -19.37 1.49 13.27
C VAL A 63 -19.69 0.67 12.02
N PRO A 64 -19.28 1.12 10.81
CA PRO A 64 -19.38 0.28 9.61
C PRO A 64 -18.54 -0.98 9.76
N GLN A 65 -19.00 -2.09 9.17
CA GLN A 65 -18.09 -3.21 8.93
C GLN A 65 -17.33 -2.96 7.64
N PHE A 66 -16.02 -2.77 7.72
CA PHE A 66 -15.17 -2.67 6.54
C PHE A 66 -14.69 -4.05 6.08
N ILE A 67 -14.76 -4.28 4.77
CA ILE A 67 -14.02 -5.31 4.06
C ILE A 67 -12.93 -4.57 3.29
N VAL A 68 -11.68 -4.83 3.60
CA VAL A 68 -10.53 -4.32 2.87
C VAL A 68 -10.17 -5.36 1.81
N PHE A 69 -10.37 -5.01 0.55
CA PHE A 69 -9.96 -5.86 -0.57
C PHE A 69 -8.61 -5.36 -1.08
N THR A 70 -7.61 -6.24 -1.15
CA THR A 70 -6.31 -5.92 -1.76
C THR A 70 -5.90 -6.95 -2.82
N ALA A 71 -5.03 -6.51 -3.70
CA ALA A 71 -4.36 -7.36 -4.68
C ALA A 71 -2.86 -7.05 -4.63
N ASP A 72 -2.05 -8.08 -4.76
CA ASP A 72 -0.60 -7.98 -4.72
C ASP A 72 -0.02 -8.37 -6.09
N ASP A 73 1.25 -8.04 -6.33
CA ASP A 73 2.04 -8.27 -7.54
C ASP A 73 1.72 -7.41 -8.78
N ALA A 74 1.87 -8.01 -9.96
CA ALA A 74 1.96 -7.33 -11.23
C ALA A 74 0.57 -7.00 -11.78
N ILE A 75 0.38 -5.74 -12.17
CA ILE A 75 -0.85 -5.31 -12.83
C ILE A 75 -0.82 -5.68 -14.31
N GLN A 76 -1.71 -6.58 -14.71
CA GLN A 76 -1.88 -7.08 -16.07
C GLN A 76 -3.36 -7.20 -16.39
N SER A 77 -3.71 -7.34 -17.66
CA SER A 77 -5.13 -7.39 -18.08
C SER A 77 -5.88 -8.52 -17.37
N TYR A 78 -5.26 -9.69 -17.26
CA TYR A 78 -5.86 -10.86 -16.61
C TYR A 78 -5.95 -10.73 -15.09
N THR A 79 -5.08 -9.94 -14.42
CA THR A 79 -5.19 -9.70 -12.98
C THR A 79 -6.27 -8.66 -12.69
N LEU A 80 -6.40 -7.63 -13.52
CA LEU A 80 -7.50 -6.67 -13.42
C LEU A 80 -8.87 -7.29 -13.75
N ASP A 81 -8.96 -8.15 -14.77
CA ASP A 81 -10.18 -8.92 -15.06
C ASP A 81 -10.57 -9.80 -13.86
N ALA A 82 -9.58 -10.44 -13.24
CA ALA A 82 -9.80 -11.31 -12.08
C ALA A 82 -10.30 -10.53 -10.85
N VAL A 83 -9.86 -9.30 -10.63
CA VAL A 83 -10.39 -8.46 -9.55
C VAL A 83 -11.78 -7.91 -9.91
N ASN A 84 -11.94 -7.41 -11.14
CA ASN A 84 -13.18 -6.76 -11.59
C ASN A 84 -14.39 -7.70 -11.57
N GLN A 85 -14.18 -9.01 -11.75
CA GLN A 85 -15.28 -9.99 -11.61
C GLN A 85 -15.90 -10.02 -10.20
N PHE A 86 -15.21 -9.49 -9.19
CA PHE A 86 -15.72 -9.40 -7.82
C PHE A 86 -16.28 -8.02 -7.49
N LEU A 87 -15.73 -6.95 -8.07
CA LEU A 87 -16.05 -5.57 -7.67
C LEU A 87 -17.01 -4.84 -8.62
N ALA A 88 -16.98 -5.13 -9.92
CA ALA A 88 -17.67 -4.30 -10.93
C ALA A 88 -19.20 -4.26 -10.75
N GLN A 89 -19.80 -5.37 -10.31
CA GLN A 89 -21.23 -5.49 -10.05
C GLN A 89 -21.67 -4.91 -8.69
N ARG A 90 -20.73 -4.55 -7.82
CA ARG A 90 -21.01 -4.19 -6.43
C ARG A 90 -21.15 -2.69 -6.25
N LYS A 91 -21.89 -2.31 -5.22
CA LYS A 91 -22.03 -0.93 -4.75
C LYS A 91 -21.92 -0.92 -3.22
N ASN A 92 -21.26 0.09 -2.68
CA ASN A 92 -21.33 0.42 -1.27
C ASN A 92 -22.68 1.08 -0.95
N PRO A 93 -23.07 1.19 0.33
CA PRO A 93 -24.36 1.76 0.75
C PRO A 93 -24.67 3.18 0.23
N ASN A 94 -23.65 3.97 -0.10
CA ASN A 94 -23.82 5.30 -0.73
C ASN A 94 -24.04 5.25 -2.26
N GLY A 95 -24.12 4.06 -2.86
CA GLY A 95 -24.26 3.87 -4.30
C GLY A 95 -22.95 3.96 -5.10
N CYS A 96 -21.81 4.13 -4.43
CA CYS A 96 -20.51 4.19 -5.11
C CYS A 96 -19.97 2.80 -5.42
N PRO A 97 -19.25 2.61 -6.54
CA PRO A 97 -18.45 1.40 -6.74
C PRO A 97 -17.44 1.25 -5.59
N PRO A 98 -17.25 0.04 -5.04
CA PRO A 98 -16.14 -0.26 -4.14
C PRO A 98 -14.81 0.15 -4.74
N LYS A 99 -13.88 0.55 -3.86
CA LYS A 99 -12.47 0.75 -4.21
C LYS A 99 -11.63 -0.27 -3.45
N MET A 100 -10.41 -0.48 -3.93
CA MET A 100 -9.47 -1.42 -3.36
C MET A 100 -8.04 -0.90 -3.47
N THR A 101 -7.10 -1.60 -2.83
CA THR A 101 -5.67 -1.28 -2.86
C THR A 101 -4.90 -2.32 -3.65
N TYR A 102 -4.14 -1.89 -4.65
CA TYR A 102 -3.21 -2.77 -5.38
C TYR A 102 -1.77 -2.49 -4.92
N PHE A 103 -1.13 -3.47 -4.27
CA PHE A 103 0.29 -3.45 -3.94
C PHE A 103 1.07 -3.92 -5.15
N THR A 104 1.65 -2.99 -5.91
CA THR A 104 2.21 -3.26 -7.24
C THR A 104 3.71 -3.51 -7.20
N SER A 105 4.14 -4.65 -7.75
CA SER A 105 5.53 -4.93 -8.12
C SER A 105 5.75 -4.68 -9.62
N LEU A 106 6.99 -4.44 -10.06
CA LEU A 106 7.24 -3.95 -11.43
C LEU A 106 7.42 -5.05 -12.47
N SER A 107 7.93 -6.21 -12.07
CA SER A 107 8.12 -7.32 -12.99
C SER A 107 6.79 -7.71 -13.62
N PHE A 108 6.73 -7.73 -14.96
CA PHE A 108 5.51 -8.00 -15.74
C PHE A 108 4.38 -6.98 -15.63
N THR A 109 4.55 -5.88 -14.89
CA THR A 109 3.52 -4.83 -14.78
C THR A 109 3.36 -4.06 -16.09
N ASN A 110 2.11 -3.89 -16.49
CA ASN A 110 1.73 -3.01 -17.57
C ASN A 110 1.31 -1.63 -17.01
N TYR A 111 2.18 -0.65 -17.13
CA TYR A 111 2.01 0.66 -16.47
C TYR A 111 0.79 1.46 -16.94
N THR A 112 0.28 1.24 -18.15
CA THR A 112 -0.99 1.87 -18.56
C THR A 112 -2.15 1.37 -17.71
N LEU A 113 -2.14 0.09 -17.35
CA LEU A 113 -3.21 -0.50 -16.54
C LEU A 113 -3.12 -0.02 -15.09
N VAL A 114 -1.91 0.25 -14.58
CA VAL A 114 -1.71 0.94 -13.29
C VAL A 114 -2.34 2.35 -13.34
N THR A 115 -2.11 3.08 -14.43
CA THR A 115 -2.67 4.42 -14.67
C THR A 115 -4.21 4.37 -14.65
N ASP A 116 -4.80 3.47 -15.44
CA ASP A 116 -6.25 3.27 -15.54
C ASP A 116 -6.86 2.92 -14.18
N TRP A 117 -6.21 2.03 -13.43
CA TRP A 117 -6.67 1.58 -12.12
C TRP A 117 -6.71 2.72 -11.11
N TYR A 118 -5.66 3.53 -11.06
CA TYR A 118 -5.58 4.73 -10.23
C TYR A 118 -6.61 5.79 -10.64
N VAL A 119 -6.76 6.07 -11.94
CA VAL A 119 -7.72 7.07 -12.46
C VAL A 119 -9.17 6.64 -12.24
N ALA A 120 -9.43 5.33 -12.19
CA ALA A 120 -10.70 4.78 -11.74
C ALA A 120 -10.95 4.98 -10.23
N GLY A 121 -10.00 5.56 -9.48
CA GLY A 121 -10.11 5.90 -8.06
C GLY A 121 -9.70 4.80 -7.10
N ASN A 122 -9.00 3.76 -7.58
CA ASN A 122 -8.39 2.76 -6.70
C ASN A 122 -7.03 3.22 -6.21
N GLU A 123 -6.59 2.66 -5.09
CA GLU A 123 -5.28 2.95 -4.52
C GLU A 123 -4.19 2.10 -5.19
N ILE A 124 -3.05 2.73 -5.47
CA ILE A 124 -1.80 2.06 -5.87
C ILE A 124 -0.80 2.22 -4.72
N ALA A 125 -0.28 1.09 -4.26
CA ALA A 125 0.67 0.99 -3.16
C ALA A 125 1.93 0.23 -3.61
N ASP A 126 3.00 0.37 -2.85
CA ASP A 126 4.32 -0.18 -3.18
C ASP A 126 4.46 -1.65 -2.73
N HIS A 127 5.00 -2.49 -3.63
CA HIS A 127 5.33 -3.89 -3.37
C HIS A 127 6.74 -4.27 -3.90
N THR A 128 7.69 -3.34 -3.84
CA THR A 128 9.07 -3.43 -4.35
C THR A 128 9.18 -3.57 -5.88
N MET A 129 10.38 -3.39 -6.45
CA MET A 129 10.56 -3.54 -7.90
C MET A 129 10.56 -5.02 -8.31
N THR A 130 11.34 -5.84 -7.61
CA THR A 130 11.63 -7.23 -8.00
C THR A 130 11.04 -8.30 -7.10
N HIS A 131 10.12 -7.91 -6.21
CA HIS A 131 9.39 -8.82 -5.31
C HIS A 131 10.33 -9.58 -4.35
N VAL A 132 11.09 -8.82 -3.54
CA VAL A 132 12.05 -9.36 -2.56
C VAL A 132 11.64 -9.09 -1.11
N GLY A 133 11.77 -10.10 -0.25
CA GLY A 133 11.57 -9.97 1.19
C GLY A 133 12.73 -9.23 1.87
N THR A 134 12.46 -8.63 3.04
CA THR A 134 13.35 -7.68 3.74
C THR A 134 13.99 -6.69 2.75
N PRO A 135 13.19 -5.91 2.01
CA PRO A 135 13.68 -5.21 0.84
C PRO A 135 14.65 -4.08 1.21
N PRO A 136 15.76 -3.94 0.46
CA PRO A 136 16.65 -2.79 0.57
C PRO A 136 15.99 -1.50 0.03
N ALA A 137 16.64 -0.36 0.30
CA ALA A 137 16.09 0.97 -0.03
C ALA A 137 15.92 1.24 -1.52
N ASP A 138 16.75 0.66 -2.37
CA ASP A 138 16.67 0.77 -3.84
C ASP A 138 15.45 0.03 -4.41
N GLU A 139 15.05 -1.09 -3.80
CA GLU A 139 13.83 -1.82 -4.17
C GLU A 139 12.56 -1.01 -3.88
N ILE A 140 12.48 -0.39 -2.69
CA ILE A 140 11.32 0.40 -2.28
C ILE A 140 11.30 1.74 -3.03
N ASN A 141 12.39 2.52 -2.95
CA ASN A 141 12.42 3.83 -3.58
C ASN A 141 12.38 3.72 -5.11
N GLY A 142 12.97 2.67 -5.68
CA GLY A 142 12.95 2.42 -7.12
C GLY A 142 11.54 2.15 -7.64
N ASN A 143 10.70 1.46 -6.86
CA ASN A 143 9.31 1.22 -7.24
C ASN A 143 8.48 2.51 -7.23
N LEU A 144 8.61 3.35 -6.21
CA LEU A 144 8.03 4.71 -6.19
C LEU A 144 8.40 5.53 -7.44
N ILE A 145 9.69 5.52 -7.79
CA ILE A 145 10.22 6.24 -8.96
C ILE A 145 9.61 5.69 -10.25
N ALA A 146 9.56 4.37 -10.42
CA ALA A 146 9.06 3.75 -11.64
C ALA A 146 7.54 3.92 -11.80
N LEU A 147 6.76 3.77 -10.72
CA LEU A 147 5.31 4.01 -10.74
C LEU A 147 4.98 5.46 -11.11
N ASN A 148 5.72 6.43 -10.57
CA ASN A 148 5.58 7.83 -11.00
C ASN A 148 6.01 8.04 -12.45
N ALA A 149 7.17 7.52 -12.85
CA ALA A 149 7.72 7.78 -14.17
C ALA A 149 6.91 7.09 -15.28
N LEU A 150 6.48 5.85 -15.08
CA LEU A 150 5.93 5.00 -16.14
C LEU A 150 4.41 4.84 -16.06
N ALA A 151 3.81 4.99 -14.88
CA ALA A 151 2.34 5.02 -14.71
C ALA A 151 1.79 6.40 -14.33
N GLY A 152 2.66 7.37 -14.04
CA GLY A 152 2.21 8.73 -13.71
C GLY A 152 1.40 8.79 -12.44
N ILE A 153 1.70 7.95 -11.45
CA ILE A 153 1.06 8.05 -10.14
C ILE A 153 1.76 9.16 -9.35
N PRO A 154 1.04 10.15 -8.79
CA PRO A 154 1.66 11.15 -7.94
C PRO A 154 2.35 10.50 -6.75
N LEU A 155 3.54 10.98 -6.40
CA LEU A 155 4.27 10.42 -5.27
C LEU A 155 3.52 10.64 -3.96
N SER A 156 2.70 11.70 -3.89
CA SER A 156 1.79 11.93 -2.77
C SER A 156 0.74 10.84 -2.56
N ASP A 157 0.45 10.07 -3.60
CA ASP A 157 -0.65 9.12 -3.61
C ASP A 157 -0.17 7.66 -3.48
N ILE A 158 1.15 7.43 -3.57
CA ILE A 158 1.76 6.14 -3.23
C ILE A 158 2.07 6.11 -1.72
N LYS A 159 1.01 5.90 -0.92
CA LYS A 159 1.03 6.07 0.54
C LYS A 159 1.32 4.78 1.31
N GLY A 160 0.96 3.65 0.73
CA GLY A 160 1.04 2.33 1.34
C GLY A 160 2.20 1.50 0.87
N PHE A 161 2.63 0.58 1.73
CA PHE A 161 3.59 -0.46 1.42
C PHE A 161 3.11 -1.80 1.95
N ARG A 162 3.48 -2.88 1.26
CA ARG A 162 3.43 -4.25 1.78
C ARG A 162 4.71 -4.97 1.36
N ALA A 163 5.34 -5.68 2.29
CA ALA A 163 6.52 -6.45 1.99
C ALA A 163 6.17 -7.73 1.19
N PRO A 164 6.89 -8.04 0.11
CA PRO A 164 6.83 -9.34 -0.54
C PRO A 164 6.96 -10.50 0.46
N PHE A 165 6.17 -11.56 0.25
CA PHE A 165 6.07 -12.72 1.15
C PHE A 165 5.59 -12.40 2.58
N LEU A 166 5.13 -11.17 2.85
CA LEU A 166 4.94 -10.60 4.19
C LEU A 166 6.23 -10.65 5.03
N ASN A 167 7.40 -10.69 4.37
CA ASN A 167 8.69 -10.79 5.03
C ASN A 167 9.29 -9.40 5.21
N TYR A 168 9.01 -8.78 6.36
CA TYR A 168 9.54 -7.48 6.76
C TYR A 168 10.39 -7.58 8.02
N SER A 169 11.11 -6.50 8.32
CA SER A 169 11.92 -6.37 9.53
C SER A 169 11.72 -5.01 10.19
N VAL A 170 12.22 -4.85 11.41
CA VAL A 170 12.28 -3.55 12.09
C VAL A 170 13.00 -2.49 11.24
N ASP A 171 14.04 -2.87 10.50
CA ASP A 171 14.76 -1.95 9.62
C ASP A 171 13.98 -1.62 8.36
N THR A 172 13.14 -2.55 7.87
CA THR A 172 12.14 -2.27 6.82
C THR A 172 11.18 -1.18 7.29
N LEU A 173 10.59 -1.30 8.48
CA LEU A 173 9.66 -0.30 9.03
C LEU A 173 10.33 1.08 9.20
N LYS A 174 11.58 1.12 9.72
CA LYS A 174 12.35 2.36 9.83
C LYS A 174 12.61 2.98 8.46
N LEU A 175 12.95 2.17 7.46
CA LEU A 175 13.18 2.62 6.10
C LEU A 175 11.90 3.19 5.49
N LEU A 176 10.74 2.55 5.68
CA LEU A 176 9.45 3.06 5.21
C LEU A 176 9.09 4.39 5.85
N ALA A 177 9.26 4.53 7.18
CA ALA A 177 9.02 5.77 7.88
C ALA A 177 10.00 6.88 7.45
N GLN A 178 11.29 6.56 7.30
CA GLN A 178 12.27 7.46 6.69
C GLN A 178 11.89 7.80 5.25
N SER A 179 11.25 6.85 4.56
CA SER A 179 10.72 7.01 3.23
C SER A 179 9.37 7.74 3.15
N ALA A 180 8.89 8.24 4.29
CA ALA A 180 7.64 8.97 4.42
C ALA A 180 6.42 8.21 3.86
N PHE A 181 6.44 6.87 3.88
CA PHE A 181 5.20 6.12 3.71
C PHE A 181 4.22 6.50 4.82
N THR A 182 2.93 6.43 4.51
CA THR A 182 1.88 6.67 5.50
C THR A 182 1.65 5.44 6.35
N TYR A 183 1.62 4.26 5.72
CA TYR A 183 1.34 3.01 6.39
C TYR A 183 2.10 1.82 5.81
N ASP A 184 2.34 0.82 6.64
CA ASP A 184 2.63 -0.56 6.26
C ASP A 184 1.38 -1.43 6.48
N SER A 185 1.23 -2.48 5.66
CA SER A 185 0.23 -3.53 5.84
C SER A 185 0.89 -4.87 5.55
N SER A 186 1.88 -5.22 6.35
CA SER A 186 2.59 -6.49 6.27
C SER A 186 2.35 -7.38 7.50
N ALA A 187 1.92 -6.79 8.63
CA ALA A 187 1.82 -7.53 9.88
C ALA A 187 0.51 -8.32 9.98
N ALA A 188 0.56 -9.55 10.48
CA ALA A 188 -0.63 -10.38 10.64
C ALA A 188 -1.39 -10.08 11.96
N ALA A 189 -2.72 -10.13 11.88
CA ALA A 189 -3.61 -10.34 13.00
C ALA A 189 -4.15 -11.78 12.89
N SER A 190 -3.58 -12.67 13.70
CA SER A 190 -3.67 -14.13 13.56
C SER A 190 -4.34 -14.81 14.76
N ILE A 191 -5.00 -14.04 15.63
CA ILE A 191 -5.81 -14.54 16.74
C ILE A 191 -7.29 -14.13 16.51
N PRO A 192 -8.26 -15.06 16.64
CA PRO A 192 -9.69 -14.76 16.43
C PRO A 192 -10.16 -13.52 17.18
N VAL A 193 -11.01 -12.71 16.56
CA VAL A 193 -11.46 -11.42 17.11
C VAL A 193 -12.26 -11.53 18.42
N ASP A 194 -12.83 -12.69 18.69
CA ASP A 194 -13.59 -13.03 19.89
C ASP A 194 -12.74 -13.71 20.97
N ASP A 195 -11.45 -13.91 20.71
CA ASP A 195 -10.49 -14.35 21.72
C ASP A 195 -10.12 -13.19 22.67
N PRO A 196 -10.06 -13.41 24.00
CA PRO A 196 -9.69 -12.37 24.96
C PRO A 196 -8.28 -11.80 24.75
N ASP A 197 -7.36 -12.55 24.15
CA ASP A 197 -5.98 -12.16 23.86
C ASP A 197 -5.78 -11.78 22.38
N THR A 198 -6.86 -11.47 21.66
CA THR A 198 -6.81 -11.15 20.22
C THR A 198 -5.83 -10.01 19.88
N ASP A 199 -5.15 -10.18 18.75
CA ASP A 199 -4.28 -9.18 18.10
C ASP A 199 -4.98 -8.50 16.91
N ALA A 200 -6.28 -8.76 16.71
CA ALA A 200 -7.12 -8.06 15.74
C ALA A 200 -7.39 -6.63 16.21
N PHE A 201 -6.35 -5.79 16.16
CA PHE A 201 -6.42 -4.37 16.47
C PHE A 201 -6.92 -3.58 15.27
N TRP A 202 -7.66 -2.50 15.52
CA TRP A 202 -7.87 -1.46 14.50
C TRP A 202 -6.52 -0.85 14.08
N PRO A 203 -6.41 -0.28 12.87
CA PRO A 203 -5.18 0.37 12.43
C PRO A 203 -4.65 1.35 13.45
N TYR A 204 -3.35 1.31 13.71
CA TYR A 204 -2.71 2.04 14.79
C TYR A 204 -1.40 2.65 14.35
N THR A 205 -0.91 3.62 15.11
CA THR A 205 0.38 4.27 14.85
C THR A 205 1.49 3.66 15.68
N LEU A 206 2.68 3.62 15.12
CA LEU A 206 3.89 3.11 15.78
C LEU A 206 4.52 4.12 16.75
N ASP A 207 3.82 5.19 17.16
CA ASP A 207 4.23 6.09 18.26
C ASP A 207 4.60 5.34 19.54
N ASN A 208 3.96 4.18 19.78
CA ASN A 208 4.19 3.33 20.94
C ASN A 208 4.74 1.94 20.56
N GLY A 209 5.27 1.78 19.35
CA GLY A 209 5.82 0.52 18.84
C GLY A 209 4.79 -0.40 18.18
N MET A 210 5.27 -1.55 17.72
CA MET A 210 4.43 -2.60 17.13
C MET A 210 3.67 -3.39 18.20
N ALA A 211 2.49 -3.90 17.82
CA ALA A 211 1.65 -4.78 18.64
C ALA A 211 1.31 -6.12 17.96
N ASN A 212 1.49 -6.21 16.64
CA ASN A 212 1.32 -7.42 15.83
C ASN A 212 2.69 -8.09 15.54
N ASP A 213 2.67 -9.37 15.21
CA ASP A 213 3.84 -10.20 14.85
C ASP A 213 5.01 -10.23 15.85
N CYS A 214 4.71 -10.06 17.14
CA CYS A 214 5.72 -9.98 18.18
C CYS A 214 6.43 -11.32 18.48
N LEU A 215 5.95 -12.42 17.91
CA LEU A 215 6.60 -13.74 17.93
C LEU A 215 7.40 -13.99 16.65
N GLU A 216 7.02 -13.37 15.53
CA GLU A 216 7.56 -13.68 14.20
C GLU A 216 8.66 -12.72 13.76
N VAL A 217 8.60 -11.44 14.14
CA VAL A 217 9.58 -10.43 13.71
C VAL A 217 10.57 -10.12 14.85
N PRO A 218 11.83 -10.57 14.75
CA PRO A 218 12.80 -10.33 15.81
C PRO A 218 13.04 -8.84 16.07
N GLY A 219 12.93 -8.44 17.34
CA GLY A 219 13.13 -7.05 17.75
C GLY A 219 11.95 -6.12 17.48
N SER A 220 10.83 -6.63 16.92
CA SER A 220 9.55 -5.93 16.97
C SER A 220 8.96 -5.98 18.38
N CYS A 221 8.10 -5.00 18.68
CA CYS A 221 7.30 -4.90 19.90
C CYS A 221 8.07 -4.50 21.17
N LYS A 222 7.45 -4.63 22.35
CA LYS A 222 7.92 -4.10 23.64
C LYS A 222 8.28 -2.62 23.60
N GLY A 223 7.48 -1.87 22.84
CA GLY A 223 7.68 -0.45 22.61
C GLY A 223 8.61 -0.11 21.44
N GLU A 224 8.96 -1.07 20.57
CA GLU A 224 9.81 -0.87 19.40
C GLU A 224 9.18 -1.38 18.08
N PRO A 225 9.62 -0.87 16.92
CA PRO A 225 10.28 0.43 16.78
C PRO A 225 9.30 1.59 17.02
N LYS A 226 9.74 2.66 17.67
CA LYS A 226 8.92 3.88 17.77
C LYS A 226 9.07 4.75 16.52
N LEU A 227 8.01 4.80 15.72
CA LEU A 227 7.95 5.55 14.46
C LEU A 227 6.71 6.46 14.50
N PRO A 228 6.80 7.65 15.13
CA PRO A 228 5.66 8.53 15.32
C PRO A 228 4.95 8.90 14.01
N GLY A 229 3.63 8.73 13.99
CA GLY A 229 2.76 9.02 12.84
C GLY A 229 2.87 8.02 11.68
N PHE A 230 3.71 6.98 11.77
CA PHE A 230 3.71 5.87 10.82
C PHE A 230 2.64 4.86 11.25
N TRP A 231 1.79 4.42 10.33
CA TRP A 231 0.65 3.55 10.62
C TRP A 231 0.93 2.09 10.27
N GLU A 232 0.40 1.19 11.07
CA GLU A 232 0.20 -0.22 10.74
C GLU A 232 -1.27 -0.44 10.41
N ILE A 233 -1.55 -1.12 9.30
CA ILE A 233 -2.86 -1.69 8.98
C ILE A 233 -2.72 -3.21 9.06
N PRO A 234 -3.07 -3.83 10.22
CA PRO A 234 -2.94 -5.26 10.39
C PRO A 234 -3.71 -6.05 9.34
N MET A 235 -3.16 -7.19 8.95
CA MET A 235 -3.77 -8.11 8.01
C MET A 235 -4.60 -9.15 8.77
N TYR A 236 -5.93 -9.06 8.67
CA TYR A 236 -6.85 -9.88 9.46
C TYR A 236 -7.06 -11.26 8.84
N ALA A 237 -6.65 -12.31 9.54
CA ALA A 237 -6.83 -13.69 9.10
C ALA A 237 -8.29 -14.17 9.23
N PHE A 238 -8.65 -15.13 8.38
CA PHE A 238 -9.81 -16.01 8.56
C PHE A 238 -9.46 -17.22 9.40
N PHE A 239 -10.43 -17.85 10.07
CA PHE A 239 -10.18 -18.99 10.96
C PHE A 239 -11.09 -20.18 10.66
N ASP A 240 -10.51 -21.33 10.33
CA ASP A 240 -11.23 -22.60 10.18
C ASP A 240 -11.70 -23.18 11.54
N ASN A 241 -12.29 -24.38 11.55
CA ASN A 241 -12.83 -24.96 12.78
C ASN A 241 -11.77 -25.37 13.83
N ARG A 242 -10.47 -25.24 13.51
CA ARG A 242 -9.36 -25.37 14.47
C ARG A 242 -9.13 -24.07 15.25
N GLY A 243 -9.87 -23.00 14.96
CA GLY A 243 -9.77 -21.71 15.64
C GLY A 243 -8.38 -21.11 15.45
N VAL A 244 -7.74 -20.69 16.54
CA VAL A 244 -6.41 -20.07 16.52
C VAL A 244 -5.31 -20.93 15.87
N ALA A 245 -5.49 -22.25 15.76
CA ALA A 245 -4.55 -23.16 15.10
C ALA A 245 -4.86 -23.39 13.59
N GLY A 246 -5.86 -22.71 13.05
CA GLY A 246 -6.20 -22.75 11.62
C GLY A 246 -6.46 -21.36 11.02
N PRO A 247 -5.52 -20.41 11.14
CA PRO A 247 -5.63 -19.13 10.46
C PRO A 247 -5.34 -19.26 8.94
N HIS A 248 -5.97 -18.40 8.14
CA HIS A 248 -5.85 -18.29 6.69
C HIS A 248 -5.79 -16.80 6.30
N LEU A 249 -4.70 -16.35 5.70
CA LEU A 249 -4.42 -14.91 5.54
C LEU A 249 -4.43 -14.45 4.07
N MET A 250 -3.42 -14.85 3.30
CA MET A 250 -3.29 -14.56 1.88
C MET A 250 -3.93 -15.67 1.06
N ASP A 251 -4.80 -15.31 0.10
CA ASP A 251 -5.53 -16.28 -0.73
C ASP A 251 -6.13 -17.45 0.08
N PRO A 252 -7.04 -17.19 1.05
CA PRO A 252 -7.58 -18.22 1.94
C PRO A 252 -8.15 -19.45 1.21
N TRP A 253 -8.62 -19.27 -0.03
CA TRP A 253 -9.09 -20.33 -0.92
C TRP A 253 -8.01 -21.25 -1.51
N LEU A 254 -6.73 -20.97 -1.31
CA LEU A 254 -5.64 -21.89 -1.70
C LEU A 254 -5.21 -22.79 -0.53
N ASP A 255 -5.67 -22.48 0.68
CA ASP A 255 -5.35 -23.26 1.87
C ASP A 255 -6.32 -24.42 2.08
N ALA A 256 -5.78 -25.54 2.57
CA ALA A 256 -6.60 -26.65 2.99
C ALA A 256 -7.19 -26.37 4.39
N ALA A 257 -8.51 -26.18 4.43
CA ALA A 257 -9.24 -25.95 5.68
C ALA A 257 -9.20 -27.18 6.60
N ASN A 258 -9.34 -26.95 7.90
CA ASN A 258 -9.55 -27.96 8.95
C ASN A 258 -8.45 -29.04 9.02
N GLY A 259 -7.21 -28.66 8.70
CA GLY A 259 -6.07 -29.57 8.69
C GLY A 259 -6.15 -30.67 7.63
N GLN A 260 -6.99 -30.49 6.61
CA GLN A 260 -7.07 -31.39 5.47
C GLN A 260 -5.87 -31.21 4.53
N SER A 261 -5.74 -32.07 3.53
CA SER A 261 -4.66 -32.01 2.54
C SER A 261 -5.09 -31.42 1.19
N THR A 262 -6.36 -31.04 1.06
CA THR A 262 -6.94 -30.50 -0.19
C THR A 262 -7.83 -29.32 0.12
N VAL A 263 -7.82 -28.34 -0.78
CA VAL A 263 -8.74 -27.20 -0.75
C VAL A 263 -10.19 -27.66 -0.87
N ASP A 264 -11.08 -27.01 -0.12
CA ASP A 264 -12.52 -27.19 -0.18
C ASP A 264 -13.21 -25.82 -0.15
N ASP A 265 -13.81 -25.43 -1.28
CA ASP A 265 -14.52 -24.15 -1.42
C ASP A 265 -15.70 -24.05 -0.44
N ALA A 266 -16.39 -25.15 -0.10
CA ALA A 266 -17.51 -25.11 0.83
C ALA A 266 -17.04 -24.87 2.28
N ALA A 267 -15.95 -25.53 2.68
CA ALA A 267 -15.33 -25.26 3.98
C ALA A 267 -14.77 -23.84 4.06
N THR A 268 -14.18 -23.35 2.96
CA THR A 268 -13.67 -21.98 2.83
C THR A 268 -14.78 -20.95 3.03
N LEU A 269 -15.89 -21.10 2.31
CA LEU A 269 -17.04 -20.22 2.45
C LEU A 269 -17.57 -20.19 3.89
N ASP A 270 -17.68 -21.35 4.53
CA ASP A 270 -18.20 -21.48 5.90
C ASP A 270 -17.32 -20.72 6.90
N TYR A 271 -16.00 -20.93 6.86
CA TYR A 271 -15.11 -20.25 7.80
C TYR A 271 -15.00 -18.74 7.51
N MET A 272 -15.08 -18.32 6.25
CA MET A 272 -15.08 -16.89 5.89
C MET A 272 -16.32 -16.19 6.45
N LYS A 273 -17.50 -16.80 6.33
CA LYS A 273 -18.76 -16.28 6.91
C LYS A 273 -18.74 -16.26 8.42
N LYS A 274 -18.20 -17.30 9.07
CA LYS A 274 -18.05 -17.37 10.54
C LYS A 274 -17.14 -16.26 11.06
N THR A 275 -15.96 -16.11 10.47
CA THR A 275 -15.01 -15.04 10.85
C THR A 275 -15.65 -13.67 10.64
N PHE A 276 -16.28 -13.44 9.47
CA PHE A 276 -16.99 -12.18 9.22
C PHE A 276 -18.03 -11.88 10.30
N THR A 277 -18.82 -12.89 10.68
CA THR A 277 -19.87 -12.75 11.70
C THR A 277 -19.29 -12.38 13.05
N ALA A 278 -18.12 -12.92 13.42
CA ALA A 278 -17.44 -12.59 14.66
C ALA A 278 -17.01 -11.11 14.69
N HIS A 279 -16.41 -10.61 13.60
CA HIS A 279 -16.05 -9.18 13.47
C HIS A 279 -17.31 -8.29 13.51
N TYR A 280 -18.34 -8.65 12.75
CA TYR A 280 -19.58 -7.89 12.59
C TYR A 280 -20.39 -7.78 13.89
N ASN A 281 -20.39 -8.83 14.71
CA ASN A 281 -21.09 -8.85 16.01
C ASN A 281 -20.24 -8.34 17.18
N GLY A 282 -18.91 -8.28 16.99
CA GLY A 282 -17.94 -7.78 17.96
C GLY A 282 -17.66 -6.29 17.81
N ASN A 283 -16.39 -5.92 17.84
CA ASN A 283 -15.93 -4.53 17.77
C ASN A 283 -15.70 -4.02 16.33
N ARG A 284 -16.23 -4.72 15.32
CA ARG A 284 -16.25 -4.29 13.91
C ARG A 284 -14.87 -4.09 13.29
N GLN A 285 -13.82 -4.68 13.85
CA GLN A 285 -12.49 -4.63 13.24
C GLN A 285 -12.58 -5.03 11.76
N PRO A 286 -11.77 -4.43 10.88
CA PRO A 286 -11.84 -4.73 9.46
C PRO A 286 -11.64 -6.21 9.16
N ILE A 287 -12.15 -6.66 8.01
CA ILE A 287 -11.89 -8.00 7.48
C ILE A 287 -11.08 -7.83 6.20
N GLY A 288 -10.05 -8.66 6.06
CA GLY A 288 -9.20 -8.66 4.87
C GLY A 288 -9.65 -9.65 3.80
N LEU A 289 -9.60 -9.22 2.54
CA LEU A 289 -9.51 -10.11 1.39
C LEU A 289 -8.23 -9.76 0.65
N TYR A 290 -7.15 -10.44 1.00
CA TYR A 290 -5.82 -10.22 0.43
C TYR A 290 -5.51 -11.28 -0.62
N THR A 291 -5.21 -10.84 -1.84
CA THR A 291 -5.29 -11.73 -3.01
C THR A 291 -4.08 -11.61 -3.92
N HIS A 292 -3.68 -12.72 -4.53
CA HIS A 292 -2.91 -12.70 -5.77
C HIS A 292 -3.87 -12.98 -6.92
N PRO A 293 -4.34 -11.96 -7.67
CA PRO A 293 -5.46 -12.13 -8.62
C PRO A 293 -5.18 -13.13 -9.75
N ILE A 294 -3.90 -13.41 -10.00
CA ILE A 294 -3.49 -14.42 -10.97
C ILE A 294 -4.10 -15.80 -10.68
N HIS A 295 -4.23 -16.15 -9.40
CA HIS A 295 -4.84 -17.41 -8.95
C HIS A 295 -6.36 -17.45 -9.17
N LEU A 296 -6.99 -16.34 -9.55
CA LEU A 296 -8.42 -16.23 -9.80
C LEU A 296 -8.74 -15.81 -11.24
N SER A 297 -7.75 -15.85 -12.13
CA SER A 297 -7.92 -15.46 -13.51
C SER A 297 -8.72 -16.50 -14.31
N LEU A 298 -9.66 -16.01 -15.13
CA LEU A 298 -10.38 -16.81 -16.11
C LEU A 298 -9.63 -16.96 -17.44
N THR A 299 -8.62 -16.11 -17.66
CA THR A 299 -8.00 -15.89 -18.99
C THR A 299 -6.49 -16.11 -18.99
N TYR A 300 -5.87 -16.42 -17.84
CA TYR A 300 -4.43 -16.67 -17.77
C TYR A 300 -4.04 -17.93 -18.59
N PRO A 301 -3.12 -17.80 -19.56
CA PRO A 301 -2.79 -18.91 -20.45
C PRO A 301 -2.18 -20.12 -19.73
N GLY A 302 -2.62 -21.32 -20.11
CA GLY A 302 -2.03 -22.57 -19.62
C GLY A 302 -2.46 -23.00 -18.22
N VAL A 303 -3.36 -22.25 -17.56
CA VAL A 303 -3.91 -22.58 -16.24
C VAL A 303 -5.42 -22.79 -16.34
N ASN A 304 -5.94 -23.77 -15.62
CA ASN A 304 -7.38 -24.02 -15.56
C ASN A 304 -8.07 -22.94 -14.72
N ALA A 305 -9.11 -22.32 -15.28
CA ALA A 305 -9.90 -21.32 -14.57
C ALA A 305 -10.59 -21.91 -13.32
N PRO A 306 -10.38 -21.36 -12.11
CA PRO A 306 -10.93 -21.88 -10.86
C PRO A 306 -12.37 -21.40 -10.62
N LYS A 307 -13.28 -21.82 -11.50
CA LYS A 307 -14.66 -21.32 -11.54
C LYS A 307 -15.43 -21.54 -10.24
N SER A 308 -15.21 -22.67 -9.55
CA SER A 308 -15.88 -22.95 -8.27
C SER A 308 -15.43 -21.99 -7.17
N THR A 309 -14.12 -21.73 -7.09
CA THR A 309 -13.53 -20.77 -6.15
C THR A 309 -13.99 -19.34 -6.43
N ILE A 310 -14.02 -18.93 -7.69
CA ILE A 310 -14.56 -17.62 -8.08
C ILE A 310 -16.04 -17.47 -7.68
N ALA A 311 -16.85 -18.53 -7.88
CA ALA A 311 -18.25 -18.53 -7.48
C ALA A 311 -18.39 -18.48 -5.94
N MET A 312 -17.50 -19.14 -5.21
CA MET A 312 -17.44 -19.14 -3.75
C MET A 312 -17.12 -17.75 -3.20
N ILE A 313 -16.11 -17.07 -3.73
CA ILE A 313 -15.74 -15.70 -3.29
C ILE A 313 -16.88 -14.74 -3.57
N ASN A 314 -17.54 -14.85 -4.73
CA ASN A 314 -18.73 -14.05 -5.02
C ASN A 314 -19.88 -14.34 -4.05
N ASN A 315 -20.12 -15.61 -3.69
CA ASN A 315 -21.12 -15.97 -2.68
C ASN A 315 -20.81 -15.35 -1.32
N PHE A 316 -19.55 -15.35 -0.88
CA PHE A 316 -19.14 -14.69 0.34
C PHE A 316 -19.44 -13.19 0.31
N LEU A 317 -19.00 -12.49 -0.75
CA LEU A 317 -19.19 -11.05 -0.90
C LEU A 317 -20.66 -10.65 -1.04
N ASP A 318 -21.46 -11.42 -1.79
CA ASP A 318 -22.91 -11.23 -1.91
C ASP A 318 -23.59 -11.32 -0.54
N TRP A 319 -23.33 -12.41 0.18
CA TRP A 319 -23.86 -12.62 1.52
C TRP A 319 -23.41 -11.54 2.52
N ALA A 320 -22.15 -11.09 2.44
CA ALA A 320 -21.62 -10.06 3.32
C ALA A 320 -22.30 -8.71 3.04
N GLN A 321 -22.53 -8.35 1.78
CA GLN A 321 -23.20 -7.10 1.41
C GLN A 321 -24.72 -7.09 1.67
N GLU A 322 -25.34 -8.24 1.92
CA GLU A 322 -26.72 -8.31 2.46
C GLU A 322 -26.80 -7.83 3.92
N GLN A 323 -25.69 -7.84 4.65
CA GLN A 323 -25.65 -7.34 6.02
C GLN A 323 -25.67 -5.80 6.04
N GLN A 324 -26.29 -5.22 7.05
CA GLN A 324 -26.41 -3.76 7.14
C GLN A 324 -25.03 -3.11 7.34
N ASN A 325 -24.80 -1.98 6.66
CA ASN A 325 -23.65 -1.12 6.92
C ASN A 325 -22.28 -1.78 6.65
N VAL A 326 -22.21 -2.65 5.64
CA VAL A 326 -20.96 -3.25 5.15
C VAL A 326 -20.42 -2.44 3.99
N TRP A 327 -19.12 -2.14 4.03
CA TRP A 327 -18.42 -1.30 3.06
C TRP A 327 -17.17 -2.01 2.57
N ILE A 328 -17.01 -2.14 1.24
CA ILE A 328 -15.78 -2.62 0.63
C ILE A 328 -14.93 -1.39 0.26
N VAL A 329 -13.73 -1.30 0.82
CA VAL A 329 -12.89 -0.09 0.77
C VAL A 329 -11.42 -0.42 0.49
N SER A 330 -10.67 0.58 0.01
CA SER A 330 -9.20 0.52 0.00
C SER A 330 -8.62 0.73 1.42
N ASN A 331 -7.35 0.40 1.59
CA ASN A 331 -6.57 0.70 2.79
C ASN A 331 -6.52 2.20 3.07
N GLU A 332 -6.30 3.05 2.07
CA GLU A 332 -6.37 4.49 2.21
C GLU A 332 -7.72 4.96 2.75
N GLN A 333 -8.82 4.44 2.19
CA GLN A 333 -10.16 4.79 2.63
C GLN A 333 -10.46 4.34 4.06
N LEU A 334 -10.04 3.12 4.43
CA LEU A 334 -10.10 2.64 5.80
C LEU A 334 -9.32 3.58 6.73
N LEU A 335 -8.09 3.92 6.36
CA LEU A 335 -7.21 4.73 7.19
C LEU A 335 -7.72 6.16 7.35
N GLU A 336 -8.29 6.76 6.30
CA GLU A 336 -8.92 8.08 6.39
C GLU A 336 -10.12 8.08 7.35
N TRP A 337 -10.92 7.01 7.36
CA TRP A 337 -11.98 6.85 8.37
C TRP A 337 -11.40 6.64 9.78
N VAL A 338 -10.36 5.81 9.95
CA VAL A 338 -9.72 5.60 11.26
C VAL A 338 -9.16 6.91 11.83
N LYS A 339 -8.55 7.75 10.97
CA LYS A 339 -8.06 9.08 11.35
C LYS A 339 -9.19 10.03 11.77
N ASN A 340 -10.36 9.93 11.12
CA ASN A 340 -11.49 10.84 11.31
C ASN A 340 -12.81 10.06 11.50
N PRO A 341 -12.96 9.28 12.58
CA PRO A 341 -14.03 8.32 12.71
C PRO A 341 -15.38 9.04 12.86
N VAL A 342 -16.31 8.68 11.98
CA VAL A 342 -17.70 9.14 12.02
C VAL A 342 -18.64 7.94 12.14
N PRO A 343 -19.79 8.07 12.83
CA PRO A 343 -20.82 7.03 12.84
C PRO A 343 -21.27 6.67 11.43
N VAL A 344 -21.72 5.43 11.24
CA VAL A 344 -22.19 4.91 9.95
C VAL A 344 -23.27 5.78 9.31
N SER A 345 -24.12 6.42 10.12
CA SER A 345 -25.16 7.35 9.66
C SER A 345 -24.61 8.58 8.90
N GLN A 346 -23.31 8.87 9.01
CA GLN A 346 -22.64 9.99 8.36
C GLN A 346 -21.74 9.57 7.18
N LEU A 347 -21.56 8.26 6.93
CA LEU A 347 -20.62 7.78 5.91
C LEU A 347 -21.00 8.16 4.48
N ASN A 348 -22.29 8.36 4.19
CA ASN A 348 -22.73 8.84 2.89
C ASN A 348 -22.17 10.23 2.57
N ASP A 349 -21.90 11.04 3.59
CA ASP A 349 -21.33 12.37 3.46
C ASP A 349 -19.83 12.45 3.72
N PHE A 350 -19.21 11.34 4.13
CA PHE A 350 -17.78 11.26 4.40
C PHE A 350 -16.99 11.33 3.08
N VAL A 351 -16.33 12.47 2.84
CA VAL A 351 -15.67 12.81 1.57
C VAL A 351 -14.75 11.71 1.04
N PRO A 352 -13.87 11.06 1.84
CA PRO A 352 -13.00 10.00 1.34
C PRO A 352 -13.72 8.77 0.74
N LEU A 353 -14.99 8.54 1.10
CA LEU A 353 -15.80 7.43 0.58
C LEU A 353 -16.81 7.86 -0.49
N LYS A 354 -16.88 9.16 -0.82
CA LYS A 354 -17.76 9.65 -1.89
C LYS A 354 -17.27 9.16 -3.25
N CYS A 355 -18.22 9.01 -4.16
CA CYS A 355 -17.94 8.70 -5.55
C CYS A 355 -17.06 9.81 -6.13
N SER A 356 -15.84 9.46 -6.49
CA SER A 356 -14.92 10.33 -7.23
C SER A 356 -14.76 9.79 -8.64
N SER A 357 -14.74 10.70 -9.61
CA SER A 357 -14.34 10.43 -10.98
C SER A 357 -13.81 11.75 -11.53
N PRO A 358 -12.65 11.75 -12.20
CA PRO A 358 -12.09 12.99 -12.70
C PRO A 358 -12.96 13.53 -13.84
N ASN A 359 -13.30 14.81 -13.77
CA ASN A 359 -14.09 15.50 -14.80
C ASN A 359 -13.16 16.06 -15.89
N VAL A 360 -12.72 15.19 -16.78
CA VAL A 360 -11.88 15.53 -17.95
C VAL A 360 -12.76 15.58 -19.19
N ASP A 361 -12.54 16.57 -20.07
CA ASP A 361 -13.23 16.65 -21.36
C ASP A 361 -12.96 15.38 -22.19
N ALA A 362 -14.02 14.61 -22.45
CA ALA A 362 -13.96 13.34 -23.17
C ALA A 362 -13.54 13.48 -24.65
N SER A 363 -13.55 14.70 -25.21
CA SER A 363 -13.09 14.97 -26.56
C SER A 363 -11.57 15.15 -26.67
N MET A 364 -10.88 15.37 -25.53
CA MET A 364 -9.44 15.52 -25.50
C MET A 364 -8.72 14.24 -25.98
N LYS A 365 -7.55 14.43 -26.59
CA LYS A 365 -6.66 13.36 -27.02
C LYS A 365 -5.34 13.43 -26.25
N ILE A 366 -5.43 13.01 -25.00
CA ILE A 366 -4.32 12.99 -24.04
C ILE A 366 -4.23 11.59 -23.42
N CYS A 367 -3.01 11.15 -23.09
CA CYS A 367 -2.79 9.85 -22.47
C CYS A 367 -2.77 9.99 -20.95
N ASN A 368 -3.90 9.73 -20.30
CA ASN A 368 -4.15 10.12 -18.91
C ASN A 368 -4.91 9.06 -18.09
N GLY A 369 -4.99 7.81 -18.54
CA GLY A 369 -5.73 6.73 -17.87
C GLY A 369 -7.26 6.80 -18.03
N VAL A 370 -7.75 7.66 -18.93
CA VAL A 370 -9.17 7.76 -19.28
C VAL A 370 -9.35 7.12 -20.67
N PRO A 371 -9.99 5.93 -20.79
CA PRO A 371 -9.94 5.11 -22.00
C PRO A 371 -10.29 5.84 -23.31
N GLN A 372 -11.30 6.70 -23.30
CA GLN A 372 -11.70 7.46 -24.49
C GLN A 372 -10.71 8.55 -24.91
N ASN A 373 -9.98 9.13 -23.94
CA ASN A 373 -8.98 10.17 -24.16
C ASN A 373 -7.69 9.57 -24.71
N GLU A 374 -7.26 8.44 -24.16
CA GLU A 374 -5.96 7.82 -24.47
C GLU A 374 -5.96 6.87 -25.67
N ASN A 375 -7.13 6.57 -26.23
CA ASN A 375 -7.25 5.62 -27.35
C ASN A 375 -6.30 5.98 -28.51
N GLY A 376 -5.38 5.05 -28.82
CA GLY A 376 -4.37 5.21 -29.87
C GLY A 376 -3.12 6.00 -29.46
N LEU A 377 -2.99 6.39 -28.18
CA LEU A 377 -1.89 7.20 -27.67
C LEU A 377 -0.88 6.40 -26.84
N LEU A 378 -1.11 5.12 -26.56
CA LEU A 378 -0.19 4.32 -25.75
C LEU A 378 1.15 4.07 -26.46
N SER A 379 2.26 4.13 -25.71
CA SER A 379 3.56 3.66 -26.18
C SER A 379 3.71 2.19 -25.87
N HIS A 380 4.05 1.36 -26.86
CA HIS A 380 4.34 -0.06 -26.67
C HIS A 380 5.85 -0.27 -26.53
N CYS A 381 6.29 -0.69 -25.34
CA CYS A 381 7.68 -0.91 -25.00
C CYS A 381 8.00 -2.40 -25.15
N ALA A 382 8.50 -2.77 -26.33
CA ALA A 382 8.68 -4.15 -26.77
C ALA A 382 9.94 -4.82 -26.21
N PHE A 383 10.14 -4.79 -24.89
CA PHE A 383 11.19 -5.57 -24.25
C PHE A 383 10.93 -7.07 -24.40
N SER A 384 12.01 -7.86 -24.52
CA SER A 384 11.91 -9.31 -24.78
C SER A 384 11.24 -10.10 -23.67
N ASP A 385 11.51 -9.71 -22.43
CA ASP A 385 11.13 -10.52 -21.27
C ASP A 385 9.71 -10.18 -20.82
N PHE A 386 9.40 -8.88 -20.74
CA PHE A 386 8.08 -8.37 -20.37
C PHE A 386 7.76 -7.09 -21.15
N PRO A 387 7.05 -7.18 -22.29
CA PRO A 387 6.58 -5.99 -22.98
C PRO A 387 5.46 -5.32 -22.20
N PHE A 388 5.42 -3.98 -22.21
CA PHE A 388 4.40 -3.22 -21.50
C PHE A 388 3.94 -2.00 -22.30
N TYR A 389 2.84 -1.40 -21.87
CA TYR A 389 2.34 -0.13 -22.39
C TYR A 389 2.49 0.98 -21.36
N THR A 390 2.69 2.21 -21.82
CA THR A 390 2.79 3.39 -20.96
C THR A 390 2.35 4.66 -21.69
N CYS A 391 1.80 5.60 -20.94
CA CYS A 391 1.54 6.96 -21.41
C CYS A 391 2.78 7.84 -21.49
N TYR A 392 3.88 7.45 -20.84
CA TYR A 392 4.99 8.35 -20.52
C TYR A 392 6.26 8.09 -21.35
N GLY A 393 6.15 7.27 -22.40
CA GLY A 393 7.23 6.97 -23.32
C GLY A 393 8.14 5.85 -22.83
N CYS A 394 8.67 5.08 -23.78
CA CYS A 394 9.42 3.87 -23.49
C CYS A 394 10.83 4.18 -22.99
N PRO A 395 11.28 3.57 -21.88
CA PRO A 395 12.67 3.65 -21.47
C PRO A 395 13.56 2.91 -22.49
N SER A 396 14.84 3.28 -22.54
CA SER A 396 15.85 2.67 -23.41
C SER A 396 16.32 1.30 -22.93
N GLU A 397 16.13 1.02 -21.65
CA GLU A 397 16.35 -0.26 -20.99
C GLU A 397 15.24 -0.54 -19.98
N GLN A 398 15.14 -1.78 -19.50
CA GLN A 398 14.15 -2.11 -18.48
C GLN A 398 14.53 -1.42 -17.15
N PRO A 399 13.54 -0.84 -16.43
CA PRO A 399 13.78 -0.33 -15.08
C PRO A 399 14.30 -1.43 -14.15
N SER A 400 15.23 -1.07 -13.28
CA SER A 400 15.81 -1.96 -12.26
C SER A 400 16.07 -1.19 -10.97
N PRO A 401 16.33 -1.86 -9.82
CA PRO A 401 16.70 -1.16 -8.58
C PRO A 401 17.88 -0.19 -8.76
N ALA A 402 18.85 -0.55 -9.62
CA ALA A 402 19.99 0.30 -9.94
C ALA A 402 19.65 1.46 -10.88
N ASN A 403 18.64 1.30 -11.75
CA ASN A 403 18.16 2.33 -12.67
C ASN A 403 16.63 2.31 -12.82
N PRO A 404 15.87 2.83 -11.84
CA PRO A 404 14.41 2.81 -11.83
C PRO A 404 13.74 3.79 -12.82
N ASN A 405 14.47 4.76 -13.38
CA ASN A 405 13.96 5.69 -14.38
C ASN A 405 14.97 5.90 -15.51
N PRO A 406 15.20 4.89 -16.36
CA PRO A 406 16.16 5.02 -17.46
C PRO A 406 15.75 6.12 -18.45
N PRO A 407 16.71 6.70 -19.20
CA PRO A 407 16.41 7.62 -20.29
C PRO A 407 15.46 6.99 -21.32
N GLN A 408 14.58 7.80 -21.93
CA GLN A 408 13.66 7.31 -22.96
C GLN A 408 14.36 6.92 -24.27
N ALA A 409 13.89 5.85 -24.90
CA ALA A 409 14.24 5.51 -26.26
C ALA A 409 13.55 6.47 -27.24
N THR A 410 14.30 7.39 -27.84
CA THR A 410 13.76 8.40 -28.77
C THR A 410 13.94 8.04 -30.25
N SER A 411 14.36 6.81 -30.56
CA SER A 411 14.60 6.38 -31.93
C SER A 411 13.32 6.15 -32.74
N SER A 412 12.21 5.79 -32.08
CA SER A 412 10.93 5.45 -32.72
C SER A 412 9.82 6.47 -32.46
N ALA A 413 9.92 7.28 -31.40
CA ALA A 413 8.97 8.33 -31.07
C ALA A 413 9.67 9.47 -30.29
N PRO A 414 9.13 10.70 -30.31
CA PRO A 414 9.59 11.77 -29.42
C PRO A 414 9.46 11.38 -27.94
N ALA A 415 10.37 11.88 -27.11
CA ALA A 415 10.26 11.72 -25.67
C ALA A 415 8.98 12.37 -25.15
N ARG A 416 8.35 11.73 -24.17
CA ARG A 416 7.14 12.24 -23.49
C ARG A 416 7.49 12.82 -22.13
N HIS A 417 6.62 13.69 -21.65
CA HIS A 417 6.78 14.37 -20.37
C HIS A 417 6.22 13.53 -19.22
N ARG A 418 7.04 13.26 -18.22
CA ARG A 418 6.65 12.62 -16.95
C ARG A 418 5.73 13.56 -16.16
N LEU A 419 4.94 12.98 -15.26
CA LEU A 419 4.00 13.73 -14.42
C LEU A 419 4.75 14.77 -13.55
N PRO A 420 4.46 16.07 -13.65
CA PRO A 420 5.08 17.09 -12.82
C PRO A 420 4.41 17.16 -11.44
N THR A 421 5.07 17.80 -10.48
CA THR A 421 4.52 17.99 -9.13
C THR A 421 3.35 18.97 -9.03
N ASN A 422 2.96 19.64 -10.11
CA ASN A 422 1.87 20.64 -10.10
C ASN A 422 0.65 20.21 -10.94
N CYS A 423 0.55 18.94 -11.30
CA CYS A 423 -0.59 18.38 -12.02
C CYS A 423 -0.85 16.93 -11.58
N SER A 424 -2.11 16.54 -11.45
CA SER A 424 -2.48 15.15 -11.18
C SER A 424 -2.68 14.38 -12.48
N THR A 425 -2.48 13.06 -12.46
CA THR A 425 -2.56 12.12 -13.60
C THR A 425 -3.72 12.35 -14.55
N PRO A 426 -4.99 12.43 -14.12
CA PRO A 426 -6.11 12.56 -15.06
C PRO A 426 -6.11 13.87 -15.84
N PHE A 427 -5.39 14.90 -15.38
CA PHE A 427 -5.34 16.21 -16.02
C PHE A 427 -3.97 16.51 -16.66
N TRP A 428 -3.07 15.53 -16.74
CA TRP A 428 -1.76 15.70 -17.35
C TRP A 428 -1.74 15.18 -18.79
N ASP A 429 -1.22 16.00 -19.71
CA ASP A 429 -0.90 15.57 -21.07
C ASP A 429 0.60 15.28 -21.18
N PRO A 430 1.01 14.00 -21.20
CA PRO A 430 2.41 13.62 -21.32
C PRO A 430 2.97 13.82 -22.74
N ILE A 431 2.13 14.06 -23.75
CA ILE A 431 2.59 14.30 -25.12
C ILE A 431 3.01 15.77 -25.28
N ASP A 432 2.13 16.70 -24.89
CA ASP A 432 2.39 18.14 -25.01
C ASP A 432 3.12 18.74 -23.78
N GLY A 433 3.18 18.01 -22.66
CA GLY A 433 3.75 18.50 -21.41
C GLY A 433 2.89 19.59 -20.77
N LYS A 434 1.56 19.44 -20.80
CA LYS A 434 0.60 20.46 -20.34
C LYS A 434 -0.36 19.90 -19.30
N CYS A 435 -0.60 20.66 -18.24
CA CYS A 435 -1.71 20.39 -17.34
C CYS A 435 -3.00 21.00 -17.91
N VAL A 436 -4.01 20.18 -18.18
CA VAL A 436 -5.32 20.62 -18.71
C VAL A 436 -6.28 21.06 -17.61
N CYS A 437 -5.90 20.95 -16.34
CA CYS A 437 -6.69 21.45 -15.23
C CYS A 437 -6.84 22.98 -15.30
N ASN A 438 -8.10 23.45 -15.35
CA ASN A 438 -8.45 24.87 -15.47
C ASN A 438 -9.38 25.37 -14.35
N SER A 439 -9.54 24.59 -13.27
CA SER A 439 -10.42 24.92 -12.15
C SER A 439 -9.78 24.56 -10.82
N ASP A 440 -10.25 25.18 -9.73
CA ASP A 440 -9.74 24.88 -8.39
C ASP A 440 -10.01 23.44 -7.94
N SER A 441 -11.04 22.78 -8.49
CA SER A 441 -11.40 21.40 -8.14
C SER A 441 -10.42 20.34 -8.64
N CYS A 442 -9.56 20.67 -9.61
CA CYS A 442 -8.52 19.77 -10.11
C CYS A 442 -7.10 20.28 -9.81
N LYS A 443 -6.99 21.43 -9.12
CA LYS A 443 -5.70 22.03 -8.80
C LYS A 443 -4.95 21.08 -7.88
N PHE A 444 -3.74 20.74 -8.29
CA PHE A 444 -2.94 19.75 -7.61
C PHE A 444 -1.55 20.30 -7.29
N THR A 445 -1.02 19.90 -6.15
CA THR A 445 0.39 20.09 -5.83
C THR A 445 0.83 18.87 -5.05
N ASP A 446 1.76 18.14 -5.63
CA ASP A 446 2.48 17.07 -4.98
C ASP A 446 3.39 17.71 -3.93
N LEU A 447 2.94 17.67 -2.68
CA LEU A 447 3.70 18.13 -1.52
C LEU A 447 4.59 17.02 -0.94
N SER A 448 4.69 15.88 -1.64
CA SER A 448 5.63 14.84 -1.29
C SER A 448 7.07 15.31 -1.49
N ARG A 449 7.99 14.48 -1.02
CA ARG A 449 9.42 14.78 -0.95
C ARG A 449 10.15 14.39 -2.24
N PRO A 450 11.36 14.94 -2.45
CA PRO A 450 12.48 14.26 -3.12
C PRO A 450 12.51 12.75 -2.85
N ILE A 451 12.27 11.89 -3.85
CA ILE A 451 12.57 10.45 -3.74
C ILE A 451 13.87 10.20 -4.48
N GLY A 452 14.82 9.45 -3.95
CA GLY A 452 16.04 9.09 -4.67
C GLY A 452 17.20 8.68 -3.76
N PRO A 453 18.24 8.02 -4.30
CA PRO A 453 19.41 7.63 -3.51
C PRO A 453 19.99 8.83 -2.76
N ASN A 454 20.23 8.68 -1.45
CA ASN A 454 20.76 9.74 -0.58
C ASN A 454 19.89 11.02 -0.48
N GLY A 455 18.57 10.93 -0.69
CA GLY A 455 17.66 12.08 -0.61
C GLY A 455 17.70 12.98 -1.84
N ALA A 456 18.10 12.43 -3.00
CA ALA A 456 18.05 13.15 -4.27
C ALA A 456 16.62 13.62 -4.59
N ASN A 457 16.51 14.82 -5.16
CA ASN A 457 15.25 15.45 -5.54
C ASN A 457 14.71 14.89 -6.86
N LEU A 458 14.26 13.63 -6.87
CA LEU A 458 13.41 13.13 -7.97
C LEU A 458 11.98 13.58 -7.67
N THR A 459 11.73 14.87 -7.85
CA THR A 459 10.37 15.37 -8.03
C THR A 459 9.91 15.00 -9.44
N GLY A 460 8.63 14.64 -9.57
CA GLY A 460 8.04 14.33 -10.87
C GLY A 460 8.26 15.43 -11.92
N GLY A 461 8.37 15.04 -13.20
CA GLY A 461 8.55 15.94 -14.34
C GLY A 461 9.69 15.52 -15.29
N GLY A 462 9.95 16.32 -16.32
CA GLY A 462 11.00 16.07 -17.31
C GLY A 462 10.68 14.93 -18.29
N THR A 463 11.71 14.35 -18.90
CA THR A 463 11.58 13.24 -19.88
C THR A 463 12.33 11.97 -19.46
N GLY A 464 12.79 11.90 -18.20
CA GLY A 464 13.71 10.86 -17.73
C GLY A 464 15.18 11.16 -18.10
N SER A 465 16.11 10.84 -17.20
CA SER A 465 17.55 11.03 -17.36
C SER A 465 18.32 10.30 -16.25
N ASP A 466 19.57 9.90 -16.53
CA ASP A 466 20.50 9.40 -15.52
C ASP A 466 20.60 10.35 -14.33
N PHE A 467 20.68 9.76 -13.14
CA PHE A 467 20.84 10.42 -11.84
C PHE A 467 21.87 11.56 -11.89
N ASN A 468 21.41 12.81 -11.91
CA ASN A 468 22.27 13.97 -11.68
C ASN A 468 21.75 14.76 -10.47
N PRO A 469 22.38 14.63 -9.28
CA PRO A 469 21.93 15.27 -8.04
C PRO A 469 22.00 16.81 -8.05
N SER A 470 22.45 17.42 -9.15
CA SER A 470 22.72 18.85 -9.27
C SER A 470 21.53 19.68 -9.81
N ALA A 471 20.42 19.05 -10.20
CA ALA A 471 19.27 19.73 -10.83
C ALA A 471 18.05 19.87 -9.90
N ALA A 472 18.29 20.08 -8.60
CA ALA A 472 17.21 20.33 -7.64
C ALA A 472 16.69 21.77 -7.79
N ASP A 473 15.53 21.94 -8.45
CA ASP A 473 14.80 23.20 -8.41
C ASP A 473 14.21 23.42 -7.00
N ALA A 474 14.11 24.69 -6.59
CA ALA A 474 13.58 25.10 -5.30
C ALA A 474 12.05 24.90 -5.24
N GLY A 475 11.63 23.68 -4.92
CA GLY A 475 10.24 23.32 -4.66
C GLY A 475 9.72 23.85 -3.30
N PRO A 476 8.39 23.85 -3.10
CA PRO A 476 7.76 24.29 -1.85
C PRO A 476 8.22 23.45 -0.64
N SER A 477 8.06 24.01 0.56
CA SER A 477 8.44 23.34 1.82
C SER A 477 7.60 22.08 2.03
N TYR A 478 8.29 20.94 2.16
CA TYR A 478 7.75 19.62 2.45
C TYR A 478 6.81 19.61 3.68
N VAL A 479 5.68 18.90 3.57
CA VAL A 479 4.79 18.57 4.68
C VAL A 479 4.69 17.04 4.75
N PRO A 480 5.07 16.40 5.87
CA PRO A 480 4.94 14.95 6.01
C PRO A 480 3.48 14.50 5.87
N PHE A 481 3.25 13.35 5.24
CA PHE A 481 1.93 12.71 5.12
C PHE A 481 1.26 12.43 6.47
N ASN A 482 2.08 12.38 7.51
CA ASN A 482 1.77 11.96 8.88
C ASN A 482 1.30 13.13 9.78
N GLY A 483 1.03 14.31 9.23
CA GLY A 483 0.48 15.46 9.97
C GLY A 483 1.36 16.07 11.06
N ALA A 484 2.54 15.51 11.35
CA ALA A 484 3.49 16.09 12.28
C ALA A 484 4.36 17.13 11.56
N ALA A 485 3.99 18.40 11.65
CA ALA A 485 4.94 19.47 11.35
C ALA A 485 6.13 19.34 12.30
N VAL A 486 7.24 18.73 11.85
CA VAL A 486 8.52 18.86 12.53
C VAL A 486 8.97 20.29 12.32
N SER A 487 8.53 21.18 13.21
CA SER A 487 9.03 22.54 13.29
C SER A 487 10.53 22.44 13.57
N SER A 488 11.35 22.72 12.55
CA SER A 488 12.80 22.94 12.66
C SER A 488 13.16 24.19 13.48
N ARG A 489 12.18 24.85 14.11
CA ARG A 489 12.43 25.86 15.13
C ARG A 489 12.62 25.18 16.47
N LEU A 490 13.87 25.07 16.89
CA LEU A 490 14.22 24.86 18.30
C LEU A 490 13.37 25.81 19.16
N PRO A 491 12.81 25.35 20.30
CA PRO A 491 12.06 26.21 21.21
C PRO A 491 12.84 27.48 21.53
N GLN A 492 12.14 28.62 21.53
CA GLN A 492 12.70 29.92 21.91
C GLN A 492 13.26 29.82 23.34
N GLY A 493 14.56 29.54 23.46
CA GLY A 493 15.21 29.22 24.74
C GLY A 493 16.43 28.31 24.61
N VAL A 494 16.52 27.49 23.56
CA VAL A 494 17.69 26.61 23.35
C VAL A 494 18.96 27.42 23.10
N TRP A 495 18.89 28.50 22.33
CA TRP A 495 20.03 29.41 22.14
C TRP A 495 20.50 30.06 23.43
N SER A 496 19.58 30.41 24.32
CA SER A 496 19.90 30.96 25.64
C SER A 496 20.58 29.93 26.53
N ALA A 497 20.15 28.66 26.48
CA ALA A 497 20.75 27.56 27.22
C ALA A 497 22.15 27.19 26.69
N VAL A 498 22.36 27.22 25.37
CA VAL A 498 23.65 26.98 24.73
C VAL A 498 24.64 28.12 25.02
N LEU A 499 24.19 29.39 25.01
CA LEU A 499 25.01 30.54 25.41
C LEU A 499 25.39 30.50 26.90
N LEU A 500 24.43 30.18 27.78
CA LEU A 500 24.71 30.03 29.22
C LEU A 500 25.68 28.87 29.50
N GLY A 501 25.51 27.74 28.82
CA GLY A 501 26.40 26.58 28.93
C GLY A 501 27.82 26.87 28.44
N SER A 502 27.97 27.60 27.33
CA SER A 502 29.28 27.96 26.79
C SER A 502 29.99 29.05 27.62
N VAL A 503 29.26 30.03 28.16
CA VAL A 503 29.83 31.01 29.11
C VAL A 503 30.24 30.31 30.42
N GLY A 504 29.43 29.37 30.93
CA GLY A 504 29.77 28.57 32.11
C GLY A 504 31.03 27.72 31.92
N ALA A 505 31.20 27.10 30.75
CA ALA A 505 32.38 26.31 30.40
C ALA A 505 33.65 27.19 30.29
N VAL A 506 33.54 28.39 29.71
CA VAL A 506 34.66 29.34 29.59
C VAL A 506 35.07 29.90 30.96
N LEU A 507 34.10 30.26 31.81
CA LEU A 507 34.38 30.73 33.18
C LEU A 507 34.95 29.61 34.05
N GLY A 508 34.48 28.38 33.89
CA GLY A 508 35.05 27.20 34.55
C GLY A 508 36.50 26.95 34.14
N ALA A 509 36.80 27.02 32.84
CA ALA A 509 38.16 26.86 32.32
C ALA A 509 39.11 27.97 32.79
N LEU A 510 38.65 29.23 32.82
CA LEU A 510 39.44 30.36 33.33
C LEU A 510 39.67 30.26 34.85
N GLY A 511 38.69 29.75 35.61
CA GLY A 511 38.82 29.48 37.04
C GLY A 511 39.90 28.44 37.35
N VAL A 512 39.98 27.38 36.54
CA VAL A 512 41.02 26.34 36.67
C VAL A 512 42.42 26.87 36.29
N ILE A 513 42.51 27.72 35.25
CA ILE A 513 43.78 28.34 34.83
C ILE A 513 44.28 29.37 35.86
N SER A 514 43.40 30.05 36.59
CA SER A 514 43.79 31.01 37.64
C SER A 514 44.26 30.38 38.97
N ARG A 515 44.16 29.05 39.10
CA ARG A 515 44.57 28.27 40.29
C ARG A 515 45.77 27.36 40.04
N LEU A 516 46.33 27.39 38.83
CA LEU A 516 47.68 26.94 38.49
C LEU A 516 48.61 28.15 38.48
#